data_AF-R9K345-F1
#
_entry.id   AF-R9K345-F1
#
_cell.length_a   1.000
_cell.length_b   1.000
_cell.length_c   1.000
_cell.angle_alpha   90.00
_cell.angle_beta   90.00
_cell.angle_gamma   90.00
#
_symmetry.space_group_name_H-M   'P 1'
#
loop_
_entity.id
_entity.type
_entity.pdbx_description
1 polymer ?
#
loop_
_entity_poly.entity_id
_entity_poly.type
_entity_poly.pdbx_seq_one_letter_code
_entity_poly.pdbx_strand_id
1 'polypeptide(L)'
;MEKDSALYQLMDTRMNGVMNGIVSSDGEYQAILRESDIYSGELDRMDLSKEIRLLIDRYVSEQNALGSRYGMLAYLLGFSDCKAMFLGKCLPTEVKEMNTEL
;
A
#
# COMPACT_ATOMS: atom_id res chain seq x y z
N MET A 1 13.21 7.07 -7.08
CA MET A 1 12.89 8.13 -6.10
C MET A 1 14.03 8.21 -5.10
N GLU A 2 14.56 9.40 -4.87
CA GLU A 2 15.57 9.63 -3.85
C GLU A 2 14.96 9.40 -2.47
N LYS A 3 15.64 8.57 -1.66
CA LYS A 3 15.19 8.21 -0.30
C LYS A 3 15.20 9.42 0.66
N ASP A 4 15.89 10.49 0.29
CA ASP A 4 15.96 11.73 1.08
C ASP A 4 14.86 12.74 0.72
N SER A 5 14.00 12.42 -0.26
CA SER A 5 12.89 13.31 -0.62
C SER A 5 11.88 13.45 0.52
N ALA A 6 11.32 14.65 0.70
CA ALA A 6 10.29 14.91 1.71
C ALA A 6 9.09 13.95 1.62
N LEU A 7 8.76 13.49 0.41
CA LEU A 7 7.72 12.47 0.17
C LEU A 7 8.07 11.13 0.81
N TYR A 8 9.33 10.70 0.71
CA TYR A 8 9.80 9.46 1.31
C TYR A 8 9.75 9.52 2.85
N GLN A 9 10.17 10.65 3.44
CA GLN A 9 10.15 10.85 4.89
C GLN A 9 8.72 10.86 5.46
N LEU A 10 7.78 11.52 4.76
CA LEU A 10 6.36 11.52 5.15
C LEU A 10 5.74 10.13 5.05
N MET A 11 6.07 9.38 4.00
CA MET A 11 5.63 7.99 3.84
C MET A 11 6.13 7.14 5.02
N ASP A 12 7.42 7.22 5.36
CA ASP A 12 8.01 6.41 6.43
C ASP A 12 7.36 6.68 7.79
N THR A 13 7.13 7.96 8.10
CA THR A 13 6.45 8.38 9.35
C THR A 13 5.02 7.85 9.44
N ARG A 14 4.28 7.83 8.32
CA ARG A 14 2.88 7.39 8.31
C ARG A 14 2.77 5.87 8.37
N MET A 15 3.66 5.16 7.67
CA MET A 15 3.69 3.70 7.63
C MET A 15 4.09 3.09 8.99
N ASN A 16 5.10 3.67 9.67
CA ASN A 16 5.62 3.16 10.94
C ASN A 16 4.90 3.70 12.20
N GLY A 17 3.81 4.46 12.03
CA GLY A 17 3.10 5.10 13.14
C GLY A 17 1.59 5.05 13.00
N VAL A 18 1.02 6.00 12.25
CA VAL A 18 -0.43 6.23 12.14
C VAL A 18 -1.18 5.00 11.62
N MET A 19 -0.55 4.22 10.73
CA MET A 19 -1.17 3.05 10.12
C MET A 19 -1.62 2.02 11.16
N ASN A 20 -0.87 1.83 12.25
CA ASN A 20 -1.22 0.87 13.31
C ASN A 20 -2.58 1.20 13.96
N GLY A 21 -2.89 2.47 14.16
CA GLY A 21 -4.19 2.90 14.69
C GLY A 21 -5.33 2.70 13.70
N ILE A 22 -5.06 2.93 12.41
CA ILE A 22 -6.04 2.71 11.33
C ILE A 22 -6.38 1.22 11.23
N VAL A 23 -5.38 0.35 11.09
CA VAL A 23 -5.62 -1.09 10.92
C VAL A 23 -6.26 -1.73 12.15
N SER A 24 -6.02 -1.18 13.34
CA SER A 24 -6.68 -1.64 14.57
C SER A 24 -8.16 -1.29 14.61
N SER A 25 -8.58 -0.24 13.89
CA SER A 25 -9.97 0.25 13.86
C SER A 25 -10.72 -0.19 12.60
N ASP A 26 -10.01 -0.67 11.57
CA ASP A 26 -10.57 -1.08 10.29
C ASP A 26 -11.18 -2.49 10.39
N GLY A 27 -12.51 -2.56 10.27
CA GLY A 27 -13.25 -3.81 10.46
C GLY A 27 -12.95 -4.88 9.40
N GLU A 28 -12.72 -4.47 8.15
CA GLU A 28 -12.40 -5.40 7.06
C GLU A 28 -11.01 -5.99 7.23
N TYR A 29 -10.02 -5.16 7.57
CA TYR A 29 -8.67 -5.59 7.91
C TYR A 29 -8.69 -6.59 9.07
N GLN A 30 -9.43 -6.28 10.14
CA GLN A 30 -9.55 -7.18 11.29
C GLN A 30 -10.27 -8.49 10.94
N ALA A 31 -11.25 -8.47 10.03
CA ALA A 31 -11.90 -9.69 9.56
C ALA A 31 -10.93 -10.57 8.76
N ILE A 32 -10.16 -9.99 7.84
CA ILE A 32 -9.14 -10.69 7.06
C ILE A 32 -8.06 -11.26 7.99
N LEU A 33 -7.62 -10.50 9.00
CA LEU A 33 -6.64 -10.97 9.99
C LEU A 33 -7.14 -12.21 10.74
N ARG A 34 -8.39 -12.20 11.20
CA ARG A 34 -8.99 -13.37 11.89
C ARG A 34 -9.09 -14.59 10.99
N GLU A 35 -9.47 -14.43 9.71
CA GLU A 35 -9.48 -15.53 8.75
C GLU A 35 -8.06 -16.07 8.49
N SER A 36 -7.08 -15.17 8.39
CA SER A 36 -5.67 -15.55 8.27
C SER A 36 -5.19 -16.38 9.47
N ASP A 37 -5.59 -16.01 10.69
CA ASP A 37 -5.25 -16.76 11.90
C ASP A 37 -5.86 -18.17 11.90
N ILE A 38 -7.08 -18.33 11.36
CA ILE A 38 -7.71 -19.65 11.18
C ILE A 38 -6.85 -20.52 10.26
N TYR A 39 -6.47 -20.02 9.09
CA TYR A 39 -5.63 -20.78 8.15
C TYR A 39 -4.25 -21.11 8.71
N SER A 40 -3.63 -20.19 9.46
CA SER A 40 -2.37 -20.48 10.16
C SER A 40 -2.55 -21.63 11.16
N GLY A 41 -3.64 -21.61 11.93
CA GLY A 41 -3.96 -22.68 12.87
C GLY A 41 -4.26 -24.02 12.20
N GLU A 42 -4.83 -24.03 11.00
CA GLU A 42 -5.01 -25.24 10.20
C GLU A 42 -3.66 -25.78 9.70
N LEU A 43 -2.78 -24.92 9.17
CA LEU A 43 -1.43 -25.30 8.75
C LEU A 43 -0.62 -25.94 9.89
N ASP A 44 -0.74 -25.41 11.11
CA ASP A 44 -0.08 -25.96 12.29
C ASP A 44 -0.58 -27.38 12.65
N ARG A 45 -1.85 -27.69 12.38
CA ARG A 45 -2.45 -29.01 12.65
C ARG A 45 -2.13 -30.06 11.61
N MET A 46 -1.63 -29.68 10.44
CA MET A 46 -1.32 -30.61 9.34
C MET A 46 -0.05 -31.46 9.55
N ASP A 47 0.64 -31.29 10.68
CA ASP A 47 1.90 -32.00 11.02
C ASP A 47 2.95 -31.95 9.89
N LEU A 48 3.08 -30.76 9.27
CA LEU A 48 3.99 -30.54 8.16
C LEU A 48 5.45 -30.62 8.62
N SER A 49 6.29 -31.21 7.76
CA SER A 49 7.73 -31.26 8.01
C SER A 49 8.31 -29.86 8.21
N LYS A 50 9.38 -29.76 8.99
CA LYS A 50 10.05 -28.48 9.27
C LYS A 50 10.45 -27.75 7.98
N GLU A 51 10.92 -28.49 6.98
CA GLU A 51 11.35 -27.93 5.70
C GLU A 51 10.18 -27.28 4.95
N ILE A 52 9.03 -27.94 4.89
CA ILE A 52 7.83 -27.40 4.25
C ILE A 52 7.33 -26.15 4.97
N ARG A 53 7.27 -26.19 6.32
CA ARG A 53 6.84 -25.02 7.10
C ARG A 53 7.76 -23.82 6.88
N LEU A 54 9.07 -24.03 6.85
CA LEU A 54 10.03 -22.96 6.56
C LEU A 54 9.90 -22.40 5.14
N LEU A 55 9.58 -23.25 4.15
CA LEU A 55 9.36 -22.78 2.79
C LEU A 55 8.09 -21.91 2.70
N ILE A 56 7.00 -22.33 3.34
CA ILE A 56 5.75 -21.57 3.41
C ILE A 56 5.98 -20.23 4.11
N ASP A 57 6.59 -20.24 5.29
CA ASP A 57 6.90 -19.05 6.08
C ASP A 57 7.70 -18.01 5.28
N ARG A 58 8.78 -18.46 4.60
CA ARG A 58 9.58 -17.59 3.74
C ARG A 58 8.76 -17.05 2.57
N TYR A 59 7.99 -17.90 1.90
CA TYR A 59 7.17 -17.47 0.77
C TYR A 59 6.13 -16.42 1.17
N VAL A 60 5.39 -16.66 2.26
CA VAL A 60 4.39 -15.71 2.79
C VAL A 60 5.06 -14.41 3.23
N SER A 61 6.22 -14.49 3.89
CA SER A 61 7.00 -13.32 4.29
C SER A 61 7.44 -12.47 3.09
N GLU A 62 7.92 -13.11 2.01
CA GLU A 62 8.28 -12.41 0.77
C GLU A 62 7.04 -11.81 0.08
N GLN A 63 5.90 -12.50 0.05
CA GLN A 63 4.65 -11.93 -0.47
C GLN A 63 4.20 -10.70 0.34
N ASN A 64 4.31 -10.75 1.66
CA ASN A 64 4.02 -9.60 2.53
C ASN A 64 4.99 -8.43 2.27
N ALA A 65 6.29 -8.71 2.10
CA ALA A 65 7.28 -7.70 1.76
C ALA A 65 6.99 -7.06 0.38
N LEU A 66 6.62 -7.86 -0.62
CA LEU A 66 6.21 -7.38 -1.94
C LEU A 66 4.94 -6.50 -1.86
N GLY A 67 3.91 -6.96 -1.14
CA GLY A 67 2.68 -6.21 -0.93
C GLY A 67 2.92 -4.88 -0.22
N SER A 68 3.72 -4.88 0.84
CA SER A 68 4.14 -3.65 1.54
C SER A 68 4.87 -2.69 0.61
N ARG A 69 5.81 -3.20 -0.20
CA ARG A 69 6.54 -2.37 -1.17
C ARG A 69 5.62 -1.80 -2.24
N TYR A 70 4.67 -2.58 -2.73
CA TYR A 70 3.67 -2.11 -3.68
C TYR A 70 2.80 -1.00 -3.08
N GLY A 71 2.27 -1.21 -1.86
CA GLY A 71 1.46 -0.22 -1.15
C GLY A 71 2.22 1.10 -0.92
N MET A 72 3.50 1.02 -0.55
CA MET A 72 4.38 2.18 -0.45
C MET A 72 4.52 2.94 -1.78
N LEU A 73 4.73 2.23 -2.89
CA LEU A 73 4.84 2.86 -4.22
C LEU A 73 3.52 3.51 -4.63
N ALA A 74 2.39 2.85 -4.38
CA ALA A 74 1.06 3.40 -4.66
C ALA A 74 0.78 4.67 -3.85
N TYR A 75 1.16 4.69 -2.56
CA TYR A 75 1.07 5.89 -1.71
C TYR A 75 1.90 7.04 -2.28
N LEU A 76 3.17 6.79 -2.62
CA LEU A 76 4.06 7.82 -3.18
C LEU A 76 3.55 8.35 -4.52
N LEU A 77 3.00 7.48 -5.39
CA LEU A 77 2.36 7.87 -6.64
C LEU A 77 1.15 8.77 -6.37
N GLY A 78 0.23 8.36 -5.48
CA GLY A 78 -0.94 9.17 -5.13
C GLY A 78 -0.58 10.55 -4.59
N PHE A 79 0.46 10.67 -3.76
CA PHE A 79 0.97 11.97 -3.32
C PHE A 79 1.53 12.82 -4.46
N SER A 80 2.27 12.20 -5.38
CA SER A 80 2.78 12.88 -6.58
C SER A 80 1.64 13.38 -7.45
N ASP A 81 0.58 12.59 -7.63
CA ASP A 81 -0.62 12.95 -8.40
C ASP A 81 -1.38 14.11 -7.73
N CYS A 82 -1.56 14.07 -6.41
CA CYS A 82 -2.14 15.19 -5.67
C CYS A 82 -1.34 16.48 -5.87
N LYS A 83 0.00 16.41 -5.77
CA LYS A 83 0.87 17.56 -6.03
C LYS A 83 0.71 18.08 -7.47
N ALA A 84 0.65 17.19 -8.46
CA ALA A 84 0.46 17.58 -9.85
C ALA A 84 -0.90 18.26 -10.07
N MET A 85 -1.97 17.75 -9.43
CA MET A 85 -3.30 18.35 -9.44
C MET A 85 -3.30 19.76 -8.81
N PHE A 86 -2.71 19.93 -7.62
CA PHE A 86 -2.61 21.25 -6.96
C PHE A 86 -1.79 22.27 -7.77
N LEU A 87 -0.81 21.80 -8.55
CA LEU A 87 -0.01 22.65 -9.44
C LEU A 87 -0.65 22.88 -10.82
N GLY A 88 -1.89 22.41 -11.04
CA GLY A 88 -2.61 22.57 -12.31
C GLY A 88 -2.02 21.78 -13.47
N LYS A 89 -1.25 20.71 -13.18
CA LYS A 89 -0.51 19.91 -14.17
C LYS A 89 -1.22 18.61 -14.58
N CYS A 90 -2.43 18.35 -14.07
CA CYS A 90 -3.30 17.24 -14.51
C CYS A 90 -4.51 17.82 -15.27
N LEU A 91 -4.68 17.43 -16.54
CA LEU A 91 -5.32 18.19 -17.67
C LEU A 91 -6.73 17.67 -18.08
N PRO A 92 -7.49 18.38 -18.97
CA PRO A 92 -7.19 18.42 -20.43
C PRO A 92 -6.77 19.79 -21.00
N THR A 93 -5.83 19.73 -21.95
CA THR A 93 -5.60 20.70 -23.03
C THR A 93 -6.72 20.53 -24.06
N GLU A 94 -7.81 21.29 -23.97
CA GLU A 94 -8.72 21.61 -25.09
C GLU A 94 -9.85 22.53 -24.60
N VAL A 95 -9.62 23.85 -24.67
CA VAL A 95 -10.66 24.80 -25.08
C VAL A 95 -10.02 25.65 -26.15
N LYS A 96 -9.95 25.10 -27.37
CA LYS A 96 -9.75 25.91 -28.57
C LYS A 96 -11.01 26.76 -28.74
N GLU A 97 -10.82 28.06 -28.62
CA GLU A 97 -11.56 29.14 -29.27
C GLU A 97 -13.10 29.02 -29.32
N MET A 98 -13.76 29.78 -28.45
CA MET A 98 -15.02 30.45 -28.79
C MET A 98 -14.98 31.89 -28.29
N ASN A 99 -14.06 32.68 -28.85
CA ASN A 99 -14.15 34.13 -28.88
C ASN A 99 -14.17 34.55 -30.34
N THR A 100 -15.30 34.33 -31.01
CA THR A 100 -15.59 34.99 -32.28
C THR A 100 -16.90 35.74 -32.12
N GLU A 101 -16.75 37.06 -32.19
CA GLU A 101 -17.76 38.07 -32.58
C GLU A 101 -18.88 38.42 -31.58
N LEU A 102 -18.70 39.59 -30.95
CA LEU A 102 -19.70 40.66 -30.95
C LEU A 102 -19.02 42.03 -31.05
#